data_AF-A0A5D8ZF75-F1
#
_entry.id   AF-A0A5D8ZF75-F1
#
_cell.length_a   1.000
_cell.length_b   1.000
_cell.length_c   1.000
_cell.angle_alpha   90.00
_cell.angle_beta   90.00
_cell.angle_gamma   90.00
#
_symmetry.space_group_name_H-M   'P 1'
#
loop_
_entity.id
_entity.type
_entity.pdbx_description
1 polymer ?
#
loop_
_entity_poly.entity_id
_entity_poly.type
_entity_poly.pdbx_seq_one_letter_code
_entity_poly.pdbx_strand_id
1 'polypeptide(L)'
;MNGLLKIIVIVFLLCLTSCNNYYYFNGQQKVETDHPDRYEKLILTFDEGKQNIPFYTYGDYRFKKVDKQYIYFKNPEMHKLLKYKLGQKNGEQFLFIYTDQPTFSNILGFFYKDISIEDIKKLYVNVKYNENETQVFARYHFGKFQVYDFYKTVKGGLIRFVSINNPGYSKDSDYQWFNREINTMFFNINHSLWNGYANPLN
;
A
#
# COMPACT_ATOMS: atom_id res chain seq x y z
N MET A 1 4.85 49.31 -16.12
CA MET A 1 4.69 48.41 -14.96
C MET A 1 3.73 47.23 -15.17
N ASN A 2 3.23 46.95 -16.39
CA ASN A 2 2.17 45.94 -16.61
C ASN A 2 2.66 44.59 -17.19
N GLY A 3 3.90 44.50 -17.69
CA GLY A 3 4.45 43.27 -18.27
C GLY A 3 4.89 42.25 -17.22
N LEU A 4 5.57 42.72 -16.17
CA LEU A 4 6.08 41.85 -15.10
C LEU A 4 4.94 41.20 -14.30
N LEU A 5 3.87 41.96 -14.04
CA LEU A 5 2.69 41.47 -13.32
C LEU A 5 1.97 40.37 -14.12
N LYS A 6 1.86 40.52 -15.45
CA LYS A 6 1.27 39.49 -16.33
C LYS A 6 2.09 38.20 -16.34
N ILE A 7 3.42 38.30 -16.35
CA ILE A 7 4.30 37.12 -16.31
C ILE A 7 4.17 36.38 -14.99
N ILE A 8 4.13 37.09 -13.86
CA ILE A 8 3.93 36.50 -12.53
C ILE A 8 2.58 35.78 -12.45
N VAL A 9 1.51 36.36 -12.99
CA VAL A 9 0.17 35.75 -13.01
C VAL A 9 0.13 34.48 -13.87
N ILE A 10 0.79 34.48 -15.04
CA ILE A 10 0.87 33.29 -15.91
C ILE A 10 1.69 32.17 -15.25
N VAL A 11 2.81 32.50 -14.60
CA VAL A 11 3.62 31.52 -13.84
C VAL A 11 2.83 30.95 -12.66
N PHE A 12 2.07 31.77 -11.92
CA PHE A 12 1.19 31.29 -10.85
C PHE A 12 0.07 30.38 -11.37
N LEU A 13 -0.53 30.70 -12.52
CA LEU A 13 -1.55 29.87 -13.17
C LEU A 13 -0.98 28.53 -13.66
N LEU A 14 0.26 28.49 -14.16
CA LEU A 14 0.95 27.25 -14.55
C LEU A 14 1.38 26.41 -13.35
N CYS A 15 1.63 27.01 -12.18
CA CYS A 15 1.85 26.28 -10.94
C CYS A 15 0.58 25.59 -10.42
N LEU A 16 -0.62 26.04 -10.82
CA LEU A 16 -1.90 25.42 -10.44
C LEU A 16 -2.26 24.19 -11.29
N THR A 17 -1.61 23.96 -12.43
CA THR A 17 -1.89 22.80 -13.31
C THR A 17 -1.11 21.54 -12.94
N SER A 18 -0.32 21.55 -11.88
CA SER A 18 0.56 20.43 -11.49
C SER A 18 0.01 19.55 -10.36
N CYS A 19 -1.25 19.69 -9.98
CA CYS A 19 -1.91 18.66 -9.16
C CYS A 19 -2.33 17.50 -10.06
N ASN A 20 -1.37 16.72 -10.54
CA ASN A 20 -1.66 15.38 -11.04
C ASN A 20 -2.20 14.58 -9.85
N ASN A 21 -3.52 14.50 -9.74
CA ASN A 21 -4.16 13.49 -8.90
C ASN A 21 -3.93 12.16 -9.60
N TYR A 22 -2.86 11.46 -9.24
CA TYR A 22 -2.50 10.19 -9.84
C TYR A 22 -3.50 9.07 -9.54
N TYR A 23 -4.50 9.27 -8.66
CA TYR A 23 -5.51 8.25 -8.35
C TYR A 23 -6.92 8.76 -8.02
N TYR A 24 -7.88 7.92 -8.42
CA TYR A 24 -9.25 7.85 -7.95
C TYR A 24 -9.55 6.37 -7.68
N PHE A 25 -10.16 6.05 -6.53
CA PHE A 25 -10.71 4.72 -6.25
C PHE A 25 -11.85 4.46 -7.25
N ASN A 26 -11.58 3.75 -8.35
CA ASN A 26 -12.52 3.61 -9.47
C ASN A 26 -13.55 2.47 -9.29
N GLY A 27 -14.04 2.30 -8.06
CA GLY A 27 -15.16 1.43 -7.75
C GLY A 27 -14.81 0.07 -7.15
N GLN A 28 -15.84 -0.55 -6.59
CA GLN A 28 -15.86 -1.87 -5.97
C GLN A 28 -16.61 -2.81 -6.92
N GLN A 29 -16.05 -3.96 -7.24
CA GLN A 29 -16.79 -5.02 -7.94
C GLN A 29 -17.24 -6.06 -6.91
N LYS A 30 -18.49 -6.52 -6.99
CA LYS A 30 -18.91 -7.68 -6.19
C LYS A 30 -18.09 -8.89 -6.63
N VAL A 31 -17.70 -9.71 -5.66
CA VAL A 31 -16.93 -10.93 -5.94
C VAL A 31 -17.89 -12.03 -6.35
N GLU A 32 -17.76 -12.53 -7.57
CA GLU A 32 -18.35 -13.81 -7.96
C GLU A 32 -17.45 -14.92 -7.39
N THR A 33 -17.66 -15.27 -6.11
CA THR A 33 -17.07 -16.44 -5.45
C THR A 33 -18.15 -17.20 -4.71
N ASP A 34 -17.84 -18.44 -4.31
CA ASP A 34 -18.73 -19.31 -3.53
C ASP A 34 -19.05 -18.76 -2.11
N HIS A 35 -18.36 -17.69 -1.67
CA HIS A 35 -18.56 -17.02 -0.38
C HIS A 35 -18.57 -15.48 -0.53
N PRO A 36 -19.57 -14.91 -1.23
CA PRO A 36 -19.64 -13.50 -1.59
C PRO A 36 -19.78 -12.55 -0.38
N ASP A 37 -20.11 -13.10 0.78
CA ASP A 37 -20.27 -12.45 2.08
C ASP A 37 -18.98 -12.44 2.92
N ARG A 38 -17.99 -13.29 2.59
CA ARG A 38 -16.73 -13.38 3.34
C ARG A 38 -15.62 -12.51 2.77
N TYR A 39 -15.64 -12.27 1.46
CA TYR A 39 -14.57 -11.56 0.77
C TYR A 39 -15.09 -10.43 -0.09
N GLU A 40 -14.28 -9.39 -0.22
CA GLU A 40 -14.48 -8.29 -1.16
C GLU A 40 -13.36 -8.23 -2.19
N LYS A 41 -13.69 -7.88 -3.43
CA LYS A 41 -12.76 -7.72 -4.55
C LYS A 41 -12.68 -6.24 -4.91
N LEU A 42 -11.50 -5.70 -4.68
CA LEU A 42 -11.13 -4.36 -5.09
C LEU A 42 -10.44 -4.45 -6.44
N ILE A 43 -10.87 -3.64 -7.41
CA ILE A 43 -10.12 -3.45 -8.65
C ILE A 43 -9.20 -2.26 -8.42
N LEU A 44 -7.91 -2.55 -8.20
CA LEU A 44 -6.91 -1.53 -7.95
C LEU A 44 -6.46 -0.97 -9.29
N THR A 45 -6.86 0.25 -9.56
CA THR A 45 -6.54 0.98 -10.78
C THR A 45 -5.40 1.95 -10.54
N PHE A 46 -4.36 1.88 -11.37
CA PHE A 46 -3.16 2.73 -11.26
C PHE A 46 -2.60 3.12 -12.63
N ASP A 47 -1.55 3.94 -12.62
CA ASP A 47 -0.93 4.50 -13.84
C ASP A 47 -1.97 5.19 -14.73
N GLU A 48 -2.68 6.18 -14.16
CA GLU A 48 -3.70 6.97 -14.85
C GLU A 48 -4.85 6.14 -15.46
N GLY A 49 -5.20 5.00 -14.85
CA GLY A 49 -6.29 4.15 -15.35
C GLY A 49 -5.86 3.09 -16.36
N LYS A 50 -4.59 3.08 -16.77
CA LYS A 50 -4.08 2.17 -17.80
C LYS A 50 -3.88 0.75 -17.30
N GLN A 51 -3.82 0.56 -15.98
CA GLN A 51 -3.53 -0.73 -15.36
C GLN A 51 -4.51 -1.04 -14.24
N ASN A 52 -4.86 -2.32 -14.12
CA ASN A 52 -5.81 -2.83 -13.15
C ASN A 52 -5.32 -4.15 -12.56
N ILE A 53 -5.45 -4.30 -11.25
CA ILE A 53 -5.15 -5.54 -10.55
C ILE A 53 -6.33 -5.89 -9.63
N PRO A 54 -6.86 -7.13 -9.69
CA PRO A 54 -7.82 -7.58 -8.69
C PRO A 54 -7.10 -7.85 -7.36
N PHE A 55 -7.69 -7.34 -6.28
CA PHE A 55 -7.19 -7.53 -4.92
C PHE A 55 -8.32 -7.93 -4.00
N TYR A 56 -8.16 -9.05 -3.31
CA TYR A 56 -9.20 -9.65 -2.48
C TYR A 56 -8.93 -9.31 -1.01
N THR A 57 -9.98 -9.04 -0.24
CA THR A 57 -9.94 -8.70 1.19
C THR A 57 -11.05 -9.43 1.93
N TYR A 58 -11.01 -9.47 3.26
CA TYR A 58 -12.18 -9.87 4.04
C TYR A 58 -13.28 -8.80 3.96
N GLY A 59 -14.54 -9.22 4.14
CA GLY A 59 -15.70 -8.31 4.09
C GLY A 59 -15.77 -7.24 5.19
N ASP A 60 -14.95 -7.34 6.24
CA ASP A 60 -14.87 -6.35 7.31
C ASP A 60 -13.85 -5.22 7.05
N TYR A 61 -13.11 -5.29 5.92
CA TYR A 61 -12.23 -4.21 5.51
C TYR A 61 -13.00 -2.98 5.02
N ARG A 62 -12.57 -1.82 5.49
CA ARG A 62 -13.14 -0.50 5.19
C ARG A 62 -12.18 0.31 4.33
N PHE A 63 -12.70 0.92 3.28
CA PHE A 63 -11.93 1.72 2.31
C PHE A 63 -12.69 2.95 1.79
N LYS A 64 -14.03 2.93 1.78
CA LYS A 64 -14.87 4.08 1.35
C LYS A 64 -15.01 5.15 2.42
N LYS A 65 -15.32 4.75 3.65
CA LYS A 65 -15.51 5.65 4.79
C LYS A 65 -14.32 5.54 5.71
N VAL A 66 -13.61 6.64 5.87
CA VAL A 66 -12.39 6.73 6.68
C VAL A 66 -12.76 7.14 8.10
N ASP A 67 -12.70 6.19 9.03
CA ASP A 67 -12.85 6.47 10.46
C ASP A 67 -11.49 6.67 11.09
N LYS A 68 -11.25 7.93 11.45
CA LYS A 68 -10.03 8.48 11.97
C LYS A 68 -9.48 7.80 13.22
N GLN A 69 -10.30 7.09 14.00
CA GLN A 69 -9.85 6.41 15.22
C GLN A 69 -9.07 5.12 14.95
N TYR A 70 -9.30 4.47 13.80
CA TYR A 70 -8.66 3.22 13.41
C TYR A 70 -7.46 3.41 12.48
N ILE A 71 -6.91 4.63 12.50
CA ILE A 71 -5.89 5.09 11.57
C ILE A 71 -4.59 5.38 12.30
N TYR A 72 -3.56 4.63 11.95
CA TYR A 72 -2.23 4.76 12.56
C TYR A 72 -1.35 5.79 11.82
N PHE A 73 -1.67 6.15 10.56
CA PHE A 73 -0.85 7.08 9.74
C PHE A 73 -0.71 8.51 10.27
N LYS A 74 -1.46 8.89 11.32
CA LYS A 74 -1.39 10.23 11.92
C LYS A 74 -0.16 10.45 12.80
N ASN A 75 0.58 9.39 13.13
CA ASN A 75 1.76 9.49 13.96
C ASN A 75 2.97 10.01 13.13
N PRO A 76 3.78 10.95 13.64
CA PRO A 76 5.06 11.34 13.02
C PRO A 76 5.98 10.15 12.71
N GLU A 77 5.98 9.11 13.54
CA GLU A 77 6.70 7.86 13.29
C GLU A 77 6.21 7.20 11.99
N MET A 78 4.91 7.25 11.68
CA MET A 78 4.40 6.70 10.43
C MET A 78 4.86 7.47 9.21
N HIS A 79 4.93 8.79 9.29
CA HIS A 79 5.48 9.60 8.20
C HIS A 79 6.96 9.27 7.95
N LYS A 80 7.71 8.94 9.02
CA LYS A 80 9.08 8.45 8.90
C LYS A 80 9.14 7.06 8.27
N LEU A 81 8.27 6.12 8.66
CA LEU A 81 8.19 4.79 8.05
C LEU A 81 8.00 4.88 6.53
N LEU A 82 7.00 5.65 6.08
CA LEU A 82 6.68 5.77 4.66
C LEU A 82 7.86 6.34 3.84
N LYS A 83 8.79 7.03 4.49
CA LYS A 83 10.02 7.57 3.88
C LYS A 83 11.27 6.74 4.18
N TYR A 84 11.20 5.71 5.02
CA TYR A 84 12.36 5.04 5.61
C TYR A 84 13.21 4.25 4.60
N LYS A 85 12.65 3.89 3.44
CA LYS A 85 13.33 3.12 2.40
C LYS A 85 13.16 3.73 1.02
N LEU A 86 11.90 3.84 0.59
CA LEU A 86 11.52 4.47 -0.65
C LEU A 86 10.51 5.56 -0.33
N GLY A 87 10.95 6.81 -0.45
CA GLY A 87 10.07 7.96 -0.26
C GLY A 87 8.98 8.00 -1.32
N GLN A 88 7.82 8.52 -0.92
CA GLN A 88 6.68 8.69 -1.81
C GLN A 88 6.50 10.14 -2.18
N LYS A 89 6.16 10.38 -3.45
CA LYS A 89 5.64 11.68 -3.87
C LYS A 89 4.15 11.74 -3.50
N ASN A 90 3.70 12.94 -3.15
CA ASN A 90 2.28 13.19 -2.94
C ASN A 90 1.53 12.80 -4.21
N GLY A 91 0.50 11.97 -4.03
CA GLY A 91 -0.28 11.47 -5.13
C GLY A 91 0.04 10.04 -5.51
N GLU A 92 1.14 9.37 -5.13
CA GLU A 92 1.53 8.00 -5.55
C GLU A 92 0.76 6.83 -4.88
N GLN A 93 -0.27 7.12 -4.08
CA GLN A 93 -1.05 6.15 -3.30
C GLN A 93 -2.35 5.72 -3.99
N PHE A 94 -2.52 4.41 -4.22
CA PHE A 94 -3.73 3.84 -4.84
C PHE A 94 -4.62 3.03 -3.88
N LEU A 95 -4.16 2.73 -2.66
CA LEU A 95 -4.96 1.98 -1.69
C LEU A 95 -4.79 2.52 -0.27
N PHE A 96 -5.90 2.62 0.45
CA PHE A 96 -5.92 2.65 1.90
C PHE A 96 -7.09 1.81 2.40
N ILE A 97 -6.79 0.75 3.15
CA ILE A 97 -7.79 -0.10 3.79
C ILE A 97 -7.44 -0.33 5.26
N TYR A 98 -8.46 -0.47 6.09
CA TYR A 98 -8.33 -0.72 7.52
C TYR A 98 -9.55 -1.51 8.02
N THR A 99 -9.51 -2.00 9.25
CA THR A 99 -10.65 -2.64 9.92
C THR A 99 -10.85 -2.02 11.29
N ASP A 100 -12.06 -2.16 11.86
CA ASP A 100 -12.38 -1.69 13.20
C ASP A 100 -11.90 -2.65 14.30
N GLN A 101 -11.42 -3.83 13.91
CA GLN A 101 -10.88 -4.81 14.83
C GLN A 101 -9.45 -4.43 15.25
N PRO A 102 -9.16 -4.37 16.57
CA PRO A 102 -7.90 -3.84 17.08
C PRO A 102 -6.68 -4.72 16.80
N THR A 103 -6.88 -5.99 16.45
CA THR A 103 -5.84 -6.95 16.02
C THR A 103 -5.30 -6.66 14.62
N PHE A 104 -6.00 -5.84 13.82
CA PHE A 104 -5.80 -5.78 12.39
C PHE A 104 -4.98 -4.58 11.93
N SER A 105 -4.56 -4.66 10.68
CA SER A 105 -3.58 -3.77 10.07
C SER A 105 -4.18 -2.60 9.31
N ASN A 106 -3.42 -1.50 9.25
CA ASN A 106 -3.60 -0.51 8.21
C ASN A 106 -2.77 -0.97 7.00
N ILE A 107 -3.40 -1.05 5.83
CA ILE A 107 -2.73 -1.41 4.58
C ILE A 107 -2.78 -0.23 3.63
N LEU A 108 -1.61 0.09 3.08
CA LEU A 108 -1.42 1.14 2.10
C LEU A 108 -0.87 0.53 0.82
N GLY A 109 -1.34 0.98 -0.34
CA GLY A 109 -0.87 0.55 -1.65
C GLY A 109 -0.37 1.72 -2.49
N PHE A 110 0.75 1.53 -3.17
CA PHE A 110 1.47 2.56 -3.90
C PHE A 110 2.03 2.05 -5.21
N PHE A 111 2.02 2.89 -6.24
CA PHE A 111 2.66 2.58 -7.52
C PHE A 111 3.83 3.54 -7.73
N TYR A 112 5.01 2.98 -8.01
CA TYR A 112 6.21 3.74 -8.31
C TYR A 112 6.56 3.51 -9.78
N LYS A 113 6.41 4.57 -10.56
CA LYS A 113 6.71 4.56 -11.98
C LYS A 113 8.22 4.55 -12.21
N ASP A 114 8.67 3.78 -13.19
CA ASP A 114 10.06 3.71 -13.64
C ASP A 114 11.07 3.27 -12.56
N ILE A 115 10.60 2.69 -11.44
CA ILE A 115 11.44 2.05 -10.42
C ILE A 115 11.53 0.56 -10.70
N SER A 116 12.74 0.00 -10.63
CA SER A 116 13.00 -1.43 -10.82
C SER A 116 12.98 -2.19 -9.49
N ILE A 117 12.80 -3.51 -9.55
CA ILE A 117 12.87 -4.36 -8.35
C ILE A 117 14.31 -4.40 -7.81
N GLU A 118 15.31 -4.30 -8.68
CA GLU A 118 16.74 -4.21 -8.32
C GLU A 118 17.03 -3.00 -7.46
N ASP A 119 16.37 -1.86 -7.74
CA ASP A 119 16.49 -0.67 -6.90
C ASP A 119 15.89 -0.89 -5.51
N ILE A 120 14.80 -1.66 -5.42
CA ILE A 120 14.21 -2.04 -4.13
C ILE A 120 15.14 -2.95 -3.34
N LYS A 121 15.75 -3.97 -3.97
CA LYS A 121 16.65 -4.92 -3.31
C LYS A 121 17.82 -4.22 -2.61
N LYS A 122 18.36 -3.17 -3.25
CA LYS A 122 19.43 -2.33 -2.67
C LYS A 122 19.02 -1.62 -1.37
N LEU A 123 17.72 -1.47 -1.08
CA LEU A 123 17.21 -0.82 0.13
C LEU A 123 17.17 -1.75 1.35
N TYR A 124 17.20 -3.08 1.16
CA TYR A 124 16.97 -4.09 2.21
C TYR A 124 18.22 -4.84 2.68
N VAL A 125 19.40 -4.21 2.64
CA VAL A 125 20.71 -4.83 2.96
C VAL A 125 20.80 -5.49 4.36
N ASN A 126 20.02 -5.02 5.35
CA ASN A 126 20.09 -5.48 6.76
C ASN A 126 18.72 -5.91 7.32
N VAL A 127 17.83 -6.43 6.48
CA VAL A 127 16.50 -6.88 6.89
C VAL A 127 16.25 -8.27 6.35
N LYS A 128 15.56 -9.14 7.11
CA LYS A 128 15.12 -10.42 6.57
C LYS A 128 14.08 -10.17 5.48
N TYR A 129 14.39 -10.57 4.25
CA TYR A 129 13.48 -10.49 3.13
C TYR A 129 13.53 -11.78 2.29
N ASN A 130 12.42 -12.10 1.63
CA ASN A 130 12.34 -13.11 0.59
C ASN A 130 12.23 -12.39 -0.76
N GLU A 131 12.84 -12.93 -1.81
CA GLU A 131 12.77 -12.30 -3.13
C GLU A 131 12.78 -13.31 -4.28
N ASN A 132 12.41 -12.82 -5.46
CA ASN A 132 12.71 -13.43 -6.75
C ASN A 132 12.99 -12.32 -7.79
N GLU A 133 12.93 -12.64 -9.08
CA GLU A 133 13.17 -11.69 -10.18
C GLU A 133 12.11 -10.58 -10.31
N THR A 134 10.95 -10.72 -9.68
CA THR A 134 9.82 -9.78 -9.86
C THR A 134 9.21 -9.31 -8.54
N GLN A 135 9.70 -9.81 -7.40
CA GLN A 135 9.03 -9.65 -6.11
C GLN A 135 10.05 -9.53 -4.98
N VAL A 136 9.73 -8.71 -3.99
CA VAL A 136 10.45 -8.60 -2.72
C VAL A 136 9.42 -8.54 -1.60
N PHE A 137 9.61 -9.38 -0.59
CA PHE A 137 8.82 -9.40 0.63
C PHE A 137 9.75 -9.13 1.80
N ALA A 138 9.50 -8.10 2.58
CA ALA A 138 10.30 -7.79 3.75
C ALA A 138 9.42 -7.74 5.00
N ARG A 139 9.98 -8.23 6.11
CA ARG A 139 9.37 -8.14 7.44
C ARG A 139 10.38 -7.50 8.38
N TYR A 140 10.00 -6.40 9.03
CA TYR A 140 10.88 -5.69 9.94
C TYR A 140 10.13 -4.95 11.04
N HIS A 141 10.88 -4.64 12.10
CA HIS A 141 10.44 -3.71 13.12
C HIS A 141 10.79 -2.28 12.72
N PHE A 142 9.86 -1.37 12.95
CA PHE A 142 10.10 0.06 12.86
C PHE A 142 9.56 0.73 14.12
N GLY A 143 10.45 1.04 15.06
CA GLY A 143 10.04 1.45 16.41
C GLY A 143 9.16 0.36 17.05
N LYS A 144 7.94 0.72 17.43
CA LYS A 144 6.93 -0.17 18.03
C LYS A 144 6.06 -0.94 17.04
N PHE A 145 6.27 -0.74 15.73
CA PHE A 145 5.46 -1.36 14.69
C PHE A 145 6.17 -2.58 14.10
N GLN A 146 5.41 -3.65 13.90
CA GLN A 146 5.72 -4.72 12.98
C GLN A 146 5.19 -4.35 11.59
N VAL A 147 6.07 -4.38 10.60
CA VAL A 147 5.77 -3.98 9.23
C VAL A 147 6.04 -5.12 8.28
N TYR A 148 5.11 -5.31 7.35
CA TYR A 148 5.31 -6.12 6.16
C TYR A 148 5.27 -5.21 4.92
N ASP A 149 6.24 -5.41 4.04
CA ASP A 149 6.46 -4.62 2.84
C ASP A 149 6.52 -5.56 1.64
N PHE A 150 5.57 -5.43 0.73
CA PHE A 150 5.39 -6.32 -0.42
C PHE A 150 5.60 -5.52 -1.69
N TYR A 151 6.56 -5.90 -2.52
CA TYR A 151 6.83 -5.27 -3.80
C TYR A 151 6.60 -6.27 -4.93
N LYS A 152 6.01 -5.81 -6.02
CA LYS A 152 5.87 -6.58 -7.25
C LYS A 152 6.10 -5.71 -8.48
N THR A 153 6.92 -6.20 -9.40
CA THR A 153 7.09 -5.62 -10.72
C THR A 153 5.79 -5.68 -11.51
N VAL A 154 5.41 -4.55 -12.09
CA VAL A 154 4.29 -4.43 -13.02
C VAL A 154 4.77 -3.70 -14.28
N LYS A 155 3.92 -3.54 -15.29
CA LYS A 155 4.31 -2.82 -16.49
C LYS A 155 4.65 -1.35 -16.12
N GLY A 156 5.84 -0.89 -16.50
CA GLY A 156 6.26 0.51 -16.30
C GLY A 156 6.65 0.88 -14.86
N GLY A 157 6.84 -0.09 -13.97
CA GLY A 157 7.32 0.18 -12.61
C GLY A 157 7.00 -0.94 -11.64
N LEU A 158 6.63 -0.57 -10.41
CA LEU A 158 6.32 -1.53 -9.37
C LEU A 158 5.14 -1.08 -8.51
N ILE A 159 4.43 -2.05 -7.94
CA ILE A 159 3.46 -1.83 -6.87
C ILE A 159 4.09 -2.21 -5.53
N ARG A 160 3.70 -1.48 -4.48
CA ARG A 160 4.08 -1.72 -3.09
C ARG A 160 2.83 -1.81 -2.24
N PHE A 161 2.72 -2.83 -1.41
CA PHE A 161 1.79 -2.83 -0.28
C PHE A 161 2.57 -2.75 1.02
N VAL A 162 2.14 -1.87 1.91
CA VAL A 162 2.71 -1.72 3.25
C VAL A 162 1.61 -2.06 4.24
N SER A 163 1.81 -3.10 5.03
CA SER A 163 0.91 -3.45 6.11
C SER A 163 1.56 -3.22 7.46
N ILE A 164 0.83 -2.57 8.36
CA ILE A 164 1.32 -2.13 9.66
C ILE A 164 0.33 -2.57 10.74
N ASN A 165 0.84 -3.22 11.79
CA ASN A 165 0.02 -3.65 12.93
C ASN A 165 -0.46 -2.48 13.80
N ASN A 166 -1.42 -2.76 14.67
CA ASN A 166 -1.75 -1.88 15.80
C ASN A 166 -0.71 -2.05 16.92
N PRO A 167 0.15 -1.05 17.19
CA PRO A 167 1.17 -1.18 18.23
C PRO A 167 0.59 -1.08 19.66
N GLY A 168 -0.65 -0.63 19.80
CA GLY A 168 -1.33 -0.48 21.10
C GLY A 168 -2.09 -1.73 21.55
N TYR A 169 -2.17 -2.76 20.71
CA TYR A 169 -2.93 -3.97 21.02
C TYR A 169 -2.08 -4.98 21.79
N SER A 170 -2.11 -4.89 23.11
CA SER A 170 -1.29 -5.71 24.01
C SER A 170 -1.61 -7.20 24.02
N LYS A 171 -2.78 -7.62 23.48
CA LYS A 171 -3.21 -9.02 23.46
C LYS A 171 -2.69 -9.81 22.25
N ASP A 172 -1.93 -9.18 21.35
CA ASP A 172 -1.25 -9.85 20.24
C ASP A 172 0.27 -9.87 20.47
N SER A 173 0.68 -10.50 21.58
CA SER A 173 2.10 -10.74 21.87
C SER A 173 2.73 -11.52 20.72
N ASP A 174 3.88 -11.05 20.24
CA ASP A 174 4.61 -11.61 19.08
C ASP A 174 3.86 -11.53 17.72
N TYR A 175 2.80 -10.73 17.64
CA TYR A 175 2.10 -10.40 16.40
C TYR A 175 1.46 -11.62 15.71
N GLN A 176 1.06 -12.65 16.46
CA GLN A 176 0.48 -13.87 15.91
C GLN A 176 -0.78 -13.62 15.08
N TRP A 177 -1.70 -12.78 15.57
CA TRP A 177 -2.95 -12.47 14.87
C TRP A 177 -2.67 -11.66 13.62
N PHE A 178 -1.81 -10.64 13.73
CA PHE A 178 -1.37 -9.86 12.58
C PHE A 178 -0.69 -10.74 11.51
N ASN A 179 0.25 -11.61 11.88
CA ASN A 179 0.94 -12.48 10.93
C ASN A 179 -0.03 -13.45 10.23
N ARG A 180 -1.00 -14.01 10.96
CA ARG A 180 -2.02 -14.91 10.39
C ARG A 180 -2.90 -14.20 9.37
N GLU A 181 -3.31 -12.98 9.68
CA GLU A 181 -4.09 -12.15 8.78
C GLU A 181 -3.31 -11.82 7.52
N ILE A 182 -2.05 -11.40 7.66
CA ILE A 182 -1.16 -11.11 6.54
C ILE A 182 -0.96 -12.32 5.66
N ASN A 183 -0.70 -13.47 6.27
CA ASN A 183 -0.55 -14.71 5.53
C ASN A 183 -1.83 -15.07 4.78
N THR A 184 -2.99 -14.89 5.40
CA THR A 184 -4.25 -15.19 4.73
C THR A 184 -4.52 -14.21 3.59
N MET A 185 -4.37 -12.92 3.84
CA MET A 185 -4.78 -11.89 2.91
C MET A 185 -3.81 -11.77 1.73
N PHE A 186 -2.50 -11.73 1.96
CA PHE A 186 -1.54 -11.62 0.87
C PHE A 186 -1.22 -12.98 0.23
N PHE A 187 -0.98 -14.03 1.02
CA PHE A 187 -0.46 -15.28 0.46
C PHE A 187 -1.53 -16.34 0.14
N ASN A 188 -2.68 -16.37 0.84
CA ASN A 188 -3.72 -17.36 0.54
C ASN A 188 -4.72 -16.82 -0.50
N ILE A 189 -5.45 -15.74 -0.18
CA ILE A 189 -6.54 -15.25 -1.05
C ILE A 189 -6.01 -14.49 -2.27
N ASN A 190 -4.86 -13.82 -2.15
CA ASN A 190 -4.19 -13.10 -3.24
C ASN A 190 -2.98 -13.86 -3.81
N HIS A 191 -2.90 -15.19 -3.67
CA HIS A 191 -1.75 -15.98 -4.18
C HIS A 191 -1.45 -15.74 -5.67
N SER A 192 -2.49 -15.52 -6.48
CA SER A 192 -2.38 -15.27 -7.92
C SER A 192 -1.71 -13.93 -8.24
N LEU A 193 -1.85 -12.93 -7.35
CA LEU A 193 -1.12 -11.67 -7.45
C LEU A 193 0.40 -11.91 -7.40
N TRP A 194 0.85 -12.95 -6.71
CA TRP A 194 2.27 -13.25 -6.51
C TRP A 194 2.81 -14.28 -7.50
N ASN A 195 2.11 -14.52 -8.62
CA ASN A 195 2.48 -15.53 -9.63
C ASN A 195 2.69 -16.93 -9.01
N GLY A 196 1.95 -17.26 -7.95
CA GLY A 196 2.10 -18.52 -7.21
C GLY A 196 3.34 -18.59 -6.28
N TYR A 197 4.21 -17.59 -6.30
CA TYR A 197 5.33 -17.50 -5.35
C TYR A 197 4.86 -16.87 -4.04
N ALA A 198 4.63 -17.70 -3.03
CA ALA A 198 4.12 -17.28 -1.72
C ALA A 198 4.92 -17.94 -0.60
N ASN A 199 6.03 -17.32 -0.20
CA ASN A 199 6.80 -17.76 0.96
C ASN A 199 6.53 -16.81 2.13
N PRO A 200 5.62 -17.15 3.05
CA PRO A 200 5.36 -16.33 4.22
C PRO A 200 6.64 -16.17 5.06
N LEU A 201 6.88 -14.94 5.51
CA LEU A 201 7.98 -14.62 6.42
C LEU A 201 7.53 -14.90 7.85
N ASN A 202 7.58 -16.18 8.24
CA ASN A 202 7.44 -16.58 9.65
C ASN A 202 8.72 -16.26 10.45
#